data_AF-A0A6M4BN72-F1
#
_entry.id   AF-A0A6M4BN72-F1
#
_cell.length_a   1.000
_cell.length_b   1.000
_cell.length_c   1.000
_cell.angle_alpha   90.00
_cell.angle_beta   90.00
_cell.angle_gamma   90.00
#
_symmetry.space_group_name_H-M   'P 1'
#
loop_
_entity.id
_entity.type
_entity.pdbx_description
1 polymer ?
#
loop_
_entity_poly.entity_id
_entity_poly.type
_entity_poly.pdbx_seq_one_letter_code
_entity_poly.pdbx_strand_id
1 'polypeptide(L)'
;FPAVVGAVENEQTELSELNIARSFLSNDAESIDESIDLDDSASEKVVNNELNSCFLDMVETLSKQAPKTILQVKLLVKELQRINLLWDELCLGTLAQHHSDFSKRLTQLESEIAKVKNNESLSTEDKEKLIKEKHRIIFEPVVYVLEQLSRVTSVKPETPHEIAFQAKFQSLIIEVIDKLKSPANPEKPQDSWAPLKQLQIKLQQKVNKRTSYILKMSDISPVLADLNNTVITMPGVQTNQRTVRVTIKSVENNVAILPTKTRPKKLVFYGSDGKSYTYLFKGLEDLHLDERIMQLLSITNTMLARDSENNDNQTYRARHYSVIPLGPRSGLISWVDNVTPLFALYKRWQNREAAILSSKLNKTVNVLRPSELFYSKLNPLLKEAGVSTENRKEWPVSVLKQVLQELSAETPKDLLWRELWCGSVSPEQWWQMVRRYSYSVAVMSTIGYIIGLGDRHLDNVLVDLTSGEVVHIDYNVC
;
A
#
# COMPACT_ATOMS: atom_id res chain seq x y z
N PHE A 1 -12.82 -1.93 -19.46
CA PHE A 1 -14.18 -1.57 -18.99
C PHE A 1 -14.19 -1.03 -17.58
N PRO A 2 -13.65 -1.72 -16.55
CA PRO A 2 -13.67 -1.21 -15.18
C PRO A 2 -12.97 0.15 -15.02
N ALA A 3 -11.84 0.35 -15.72
CA ALA A 3 -11.12 1.62 -15.73
C ALA A 3 -11.94 2.79 -16.30
N VAL A 4 -12.66 2.57 -17.41
CA VAL A 4 -13.52 3.60 -18.05
C VAL A 4 -14.70 3.96 -17.15
N VAL A 5 -15.33 2.96 -16.55
CA VAL A 5 -16.45 3.17 -15.62
C VAL A 5 -15.97 3.87 -14.35
N GLY A 6 -14.83 3.45 -13.79
CA GLY A 6 -14.23 4.10 -12.63
C GLY A 6 -13.78 5.53 -12.90
N ALA A 7 -13.32 5.85 -14.11
CA ALA A 7 -12.99 7.22 -14.51
C ALA A 7 -14.22 8.14 -14.50
N VAL A 8 -15.38 7.64 -14.92
CA VAL A 8 -16.65 8.40 -14.96
C VAL A 8 -17.28 8.57 -13.57
N GLU A 9 -17.17 7.58 -12.68
CA GLU A 9 -17.78 7.63 -11.34
C GLU A 9 -16.94 8.41 -10.29
N ASN A 10 -15.73 8.86 -10.66
CA ASN A 10 -14.82 9.59 -9.76
C ASN A 10 -15.22 11.06 -9.47
N GLU A 11 -16.50 11.40 -9.50
CA GLU A 11 -17.05 12.63 -8.90
C GLU A 11 -17.00 12.59 -7.35
N GLN A 12 -15.95 12.00 -6.75
CA GLN A 12 -15.63 12.14 -5.33
C GLN A 12 -14.89 13.46 -5.10
N THR A 13 -15.56 14.57 -5.42
CA THR A 13 -15.09 15.94 -5.19
C THR A 13 -14.84 16.23 -3.71
N GLU A 14 -15.48 15.49 -2.80
CA GLU A 14 -15.33 15.69 -1.34
C GLU A 14 -14.07 15.02 -0.75
N LEU A 15 -13.56 13.93 -1.33
CA LEU A 15 -12.31 13.28 -0.88
C LEU A 15 -11.05 13.99 -1.40
N SER A 16 -11.19 14.84 -2.42
CA SER A 16 -10.17 15.80 -2.82
C SER A 16 -10.03 16.96 -1.83
N GLU A 17 -11.13 17.40 -1.19
CA GLU A 17 -11.09 18.49 -0.18
C GLU A 17 -10.37 18.08 1.10
N LEU A 18 -10.39 16.80 1.47
CA LEU A 18 -9.73 16.30 2.66
C LEU A 18 -8.19 16.30 2.58
N ASN A 19 -7.58 16.67 1.43
CA ASN A 19 -6.13 16.74 1.24
C ASN A 19 -5.40 15.59 1.95
N ILE A 20 -5.91 14.36 1.76
CA ILE A 20 -5.24 13.14 2.21
C ILE A 20 -4.00 13.04 1.32
N ALA A 21 -2.96 13.73 1.76
CA ALA A 21 -1.74 13.92 1.02
C ALA A 21 -1.00 12.60 0.93
N ARG A 22 -0.25 12.45 -0.17
CA ARG A 22 0.74 11.41 -0.51
C ARG A 22 1.51 10.82 0.69
N SER A 23 1.68 11.59 1.76
CA SER A 23 2.38 11.29 3.01
C SER A 23 2.01 9.99 3.73
N PHE A 24 0.83 9.41 3.51
CA PHE A 24 0.59 8.07 4.06
C PHE A 24 1.53 7.03 3.43
N LEU A 25 1.97 7.24 2.17
CA LEU A 25 2.60 6.21 1.35
C LEU A 25 3.84 6.66 0.56
N SER A 26 4.14 7.95 0.41
CA SER A 26 5.40 8.34 -0.21
C SER A 26 6.58 8.01 0.72
N ASN A 27 7.63 7.45 0.13
CA ASN A 27 8.95 7.30 0.76
C ASN A 27 9.72 8.63 0.80
N ASP A 28 9.07 9.74 0.43
CA ASP A 28 9.76 10.98 0.13
C ASP A 28 9.94 11.82 1.39
N ALA A 29 11.06 11.58 2.04
CA ALA A 29 11.78 12.61 2.77
C ALA A 29 12.77 13.30 1.80
N GLU A 30 12.29 13.86 0.70
CA GLU A 30 13.04 14.86 -0.06
C GLU A 30 12.12 16.03 -0.43
N SER A 31 12.65 17.23 -0.19
CA SER A 31 12.03 18.54 -0.39
C SER A 31 11.55 18.72 -1.82
N ILE A 32 10.23 18.74 -2.03
CA ILE A 32 9.64 19.32 -3.24
C ILE A 32 9.23 20.75 -2.89
N ASP A 33 9.97 21.69 -3.46
CA ASP A 33 9.69 23.12 -3.46
C ASP A 33 8.34 23.34 -4.17
N GLU A 34 7.29 23.71 -3.45
CA GLU A 34 5.98 24.03 -4.03
C GLU A 34 6.00 25.46 -4.60
N SER A 35 6.59 25.63 -5.78
CA SER A 35 6.21 26.73 -6.68
C SER A 35 5.03 26.27 -7.54
N ILE A 36 3.82 26.44 -7.04
CA ILE A 36 2.59 26.22 -7.82
C ILE A 36 2.40 27.44 -8.73
N ASP A 37 2.74 27.28 -10.01
CA ASP A 37 2.29 28.19 -11.08
C ASP A 37 0.76 28.08 -11.20
N LEU A 38 0.07 29.16 -10.85
CA LEU A 38 -1.40 29.25 -10.77
C LEU A 38 -2.10 29.36 -12.14
N ASP A 39 -1.37 29.38 -13.25
CA ASP A 39 -1.91 29.70 -14.58
C ASP A 39 -2.37 28.50 -15.44
N ASP A 40 -2.09 27.25 -15.04
CA ASP A 40 -2.41 26.06 -15.86
C ASP A 40 -3.74 25.36 -15.49
N SER A 41 -4.44 25.83 -14.44
CA SER A 41 -5.65 25.14 -13.95
C SER A 41 -6.87 25.27 -14.86
N ALA A 42 -6.88 26.23 -15.79
CA ALA A 42 -7.99 26.45 -16.71
C ALA A 42 -7.90 25.55 -17.95
N SER A 43 -6.68 25.27 -18.44
CA SER A 43 -6.42 24.40 -19.59
C SER A 43 -6.71 22.94 -19.24
N GLU A 44 -6.26 22.47 -18.07
CA GLU A 44 -6.50 21.12 -17.57
C GLU A 44 -7.98 20.83 -17.31
N LYS A 45 -8.76 21.81 -16.83
CA LYS A 45 -10.21 21.65 -16.60
C LYS A 45 -10.98 21.47 -17.91
N VAL A 46 -10.58 22.13 -18.99
CA VAL A 46 -11.22 22.00 -20.31
C VAL A 46 -10.90 20.63 -20.92
N VAL A 47 -9.64 20.20 -20.88
CA VAL A 47 -9.20 18.88 -21.37
C VAL A 47 -9.87 17.73 -20.59
N ASN A 48 -10.02 17.88 -19.27
CA ASN A 48 -10.74 16.91 -18.44
C ASN A 48 -12.23 16.82 -18.80
N ASN A 49 -12.87 17.94 -19.15
CA ASN A 49 -14.28 17.94 -19.55
C ASN A 49 -14.50 17.26 -20.92
N GLU A 50 -13.59 17.45 -21.88
CA GLU A 50 -13.66 16.78 -23.18
C GLU A 50 -13.44 15.26 -23.05
N LEU A 51 -12.43 14.83 -22.29
CA LEU A 51 -12.18 13.42 -22.03
C LEU A 51 -13.35 12.76 -21.29
N ASN A 52 -13.92 13.44 -20.29
CA ASN A 52 -15.11 12.97 -19.58
C ASN A 52 -16.31 12.81 -20.50
N SER A 53 -16.54 13.74 -21.43
CA SER A 53 -17.58 13.60 -22.46
C SER A 53 -17.33 12.34 -23.31
N CYS A 54 -16.10 12.12 -23.79
CA CYS A 54 -15.79 10.93 -24.58
C CYS A 54 -15.99 9.63 -23.78
N PHE A 55 -15.62 9.60 -22.49
CA PHE A 55 -15.86 8.43 -21.64
C PHE A 55 -17.35 8.16 -21.42
N LEU A 56 -18.15 9.22 -21.22
CA LEU A 56 -19.61 9.11 -21.09
C LEU A 56 -20.23 8.55 -22.38
N ASP A 57 -19.84 9.06 -23.55
CA ASP A 57 -20.33 8.60 -24.85
C ASP A 57 -19.98 7.11 -25.10
N MET A 58 -18.78 6.69 -24.72
CA MET A 58 -18.37 5.28 -24.79
C MET A 58 -19.22 4.41 -23.85
N VAL A 59 -19.44 4.85 -22.61
CA VAL A 59 -20.27 4.12 -21.65
C VAL A 59 -21.71 4.03 -22.14
N GLU A 60 -22.26 5.08 -22.75
CA GLU A 60 -23.60 5.08 -23.33
C GLU A 60 -23.68 4.08 -24.50
N THR A 61 -22.72 4.13 -25.42
CA THR A 61 -22.64 3.22 -26.57
C THR A 61 -22.56 1.76 -26.14
N LEU A 62 -21.71 1.46 -25.14
CA LEU A 62 -21.58 0.12 -24.58
C LEU A 62 -22.82 -0.32 -23.81
N SER A 63 -23.51 0.62 -23.14
CA SER A 63 -24.77 0.34 -22.44
C SER A 63 -25.87 -0.04 -23.41
N LYS A 64 -25.90 0.52 -24.63
CA LYS A 64 -26.83 0.12 -25.69
C LYS A 64 -26.58 -1.31 -26.17
N GLN A 65 -25.32 -1.77 -26.20
CA GLN A 65 -24.96 -3.11 -26.65
C GLN A 65 -25.09 -4.19 -25.56
N ALA A 66 -24.69 -3.88 -24.32
CA ALA A 66 -24.64 -4.82 -23.22
C ALA A 66 -25.09 -4.18 -21.89
N PRO A 67 -26.37 -3.77 -21.76
CA PRO A 67 -26.85 -2.96 -20.63
C PRO A 67 -26.64 -3.66 -19.29
N LYS A 68 -26.93 -4.96 -19.24
CA LYS A 68 -26.76 -5.78 -18.02
C LYS A 68 -25.31 -5.82 -17.56
N THR A 69 -24.36 -5.99 -18.49
CA THR A 69 -22.93 -6.05 -18.17
C THR A 69 -22.44 -4.71 -17.65
N ILE A 70 -22.81 -3.61 -18.29
CA ILE A 70 -22.40 -2.27 -17.84
C ILE A 70 -22.97 -1.95 -16.45
N LEU A 71 -24.24 -2.25 -16.20
CA LEU A 71 -24.85 -2.04 -14.89
C LEU A 71 -24.12 -2.84 -13.78
N GLN A 72 -23.82 -4.12 -14.05
CA GLN A 72 -23.11 -4.96 -13.09
C GLN A 72 -21.65 -4.51 -12.86
N VAL A 73 -20.96 -4.05 -13.91
CA VAL A 73 -19.59 -3.49 -13.78
C VAL A 73 -19.60 -2.18 -13.01
N LYS A 74 -20.56 -1.28 -13.25
CA LYS A 74 -20.75 -0.05 -12.45
C LYS A 74 -20.91 -0.37 -10.97
N LEU A 75 -21.82 -1.30 -10.67
CA LEU A 75 -22.03 -1.74 -9.29
C LEU A 75 -20.77 -2.33 -8.66
N LEU A 76 -20.04 -3.18 -9.39
CA LEU A 76 -18.78 -3.76 -8.92
C LEU A 76 -17.74 -2.69 -8.63
N VAL A 77 -17.54 -1.74 -9.53
CA VAL A 77 -16.53 -0.67 -9.38
C VAL A 77 -16.90 0.25 -8.21
N LYS A 78 -18.15 0.69 -8.13
CA LYS A 78 -18.66 1.51 -7.02
C LYS A 78 -18.41 0.84 -5.67
N GLU A 79 -18.73 -0.45 -5.54
CA GLU A 79 -18.56 -1.17 -4.28
C GLU A 79 -17.08 -1.46 -3.97
N LEU A 80 -16.25 -1.70 -4.98
CA LEU A 80 -14.79 -1.79 -4.79
C LEU A 80 -14.21 -0.46 -4.31
N GLN A 81 -14.65 0.67 -4.87
CA GLN A 81 -14.27 2.00 -4.41
C GLN A 81 -14.76 2.29 -2.98
N ARG A 82 -15.95 1.80 -2.59
CA ARG A 82 -16.45 1.92 -1.21
C ARG A 82 -15.57 1.18 -0.21
N ILE A 83 -15.17 -0.07 -0.51
CA ILE A 83 -14.32 -0.86 0.39
C ILE A 83 -12.83 -0.46 0.32
N ASN A 84 -12.48 0.51 -0.53
CA ASN A 84 -11.12 1.01 -0.69
C ASN A 84 -10.56 1.53 0.63
N LEU A 85 -11.27 2.50 1.20
CA LEU A 85 -10.92 3.15 2.45
C LEU A 85 -12.14 3.18 3.36
N LEU A 86 -12.13 2.33 4.39
CA LEU A 86 -13.22 2.28 5.37
C LEU A 86 -13.18 3.53 6.27
N TRP A 87 -14.31 3.91 6.87
CA TRP A 87 -14.38 5.13 7.70
C TRP A 87 -13.42 5.13 8.90
N ASP A 88 -13.18 3.98 9.52
CA ASP A 88 -12.18 3.88 10.59
C ASP A 88 -10.74 4.00 10.08
N GLU A 89 -10.46 3.46 8.89
CA GLU A 89 -9.18 3.64 8.20
C GLU A 89 -8.96 5.09 7.79
N LEU A 90 -9.99 5.76 7.27
CA LEU A 90 -9.99 7.18 6.92
C LEU A 90 -9.68 8.04 8.16
N CYS A 91 -10.45 7.88 9.24
CA CYS A 91 -10.24 8.66 10.46
C CYS A 91 -8.85 8.42 11.06
N LEU A 92 -8.43 7.15 11.18
CA LEU A 92 -7.10 6.85 11.72
C LEU A 92 -5.99 7.39 10.80
N GLY A 93 -6.21 7.29 9.48
CA GLY A 93 -5.36 7.84 8.44
C GLY A 93 -5.11 9.32 8.68
N THR A 94 -6.16 10.13 8.52
CA THR A 94 -6.09 11.58 8.69
C THR A 94 -5.51 12.00 10.04
N LEU A 95 -5.88 11.31 11.14
CA LEU A 95 -5.32 11.62 12.47
C LEU A 95 -3.82 11.35 12.59
N ALA A 96 -3.30 10.28 11.97
CA ALA A 96 -1.87 10.00 12.04
C ALA A 96 -1.06 10.93 11.12
N GLN A 97 -1.62 11.31 9.96
CA GLN A 97 -0.98 12.26 9.04
C GLN A 97 -0.72 13.60 9.72
N HIS A 98 -1.71 14.13 10.43
CA HIS A 98 -1.59 15.42 11.10
C HIS A 98 -1.02 15.34 12.52
N HIS A 99 -0.59 14.15 12.98
CA HIS A 99 -0.14 13.96 14.37
C HIS A 99 1.05 14.86 14.75
N SER A 100 2.03 15.00 13.84
CA SER A 100 3.19 15.87 14.07
C SER A 100 2.77 17.34 14.18
N ASP A 101 1.89 17.79 13.30
CA ASP A 101 1.46 19.18 13.22
C ASP A 101 0.58 19.53 14.42
N PHE A 102 -0.30 18.61 14.80
CA PHE A 102 -1.09 18.76 16.01
C PHE A 102 -0.22 18.83 17.27
N SER A 103 0.84 18.02 17.35
CA SER A 103 1.80 18.06 18.47
C SER A 103 2.61 19.36 18.52
N LYS A 104 3.02 19.89 17.36
CA LYS A 104 3.67 21.21 17.26
C LYS A 104 2.74 22.33 17.73
N ARG A 105 1.47 22.31 17.31
CA ARG A 105 0.44 23.29 17.72
C ARG A 105 0.17 23.24 19.23
N LEU A 106 0.17 22.06 19.83
CA LEU A 106 0.04 21.89 21.27
C LEU A 106 1.21 22.58 22.01
N THR A 107 2.44 22.31 21.58
CA THR A 107 3.66 22.92 22.16
C THR A 107 3.66 24.45 21.97
N GLN A 108 3.20 24.92 20.81
CA GLN A 108 3.04 26.35 20.53
C GLN A 108 2.06 27.01 21.48
N LEU A 109 0.87 26.41 21.70
CA LEU A 109 -0.12 26.94 22.63
C LEU A 109 0.42 27.00 24.06
N GLU A 110 1.12 25.96 24.52
CA GLU A 110 1.75 25.94 25.85
C GLU A 110 2.73 27.11 26.02
N SER A 111 3.54 27.39 25.00
CA SER A 111 4.48 28.52 25.02
C SER A 111 3.77 29.89 25.05
N GLU A 112 2.67 30.04 24.30
CA GLU A 112 1.90 31.28 24.26
C GLU A 112 1.15 31.52 25.57
N ILE A 113 0.59 30.48 26.18
CA ILE A 113 -0.04 30.57 27.51
C ILE A 113 0.99 31.00 28.55
N ALA A 114 2.21 30.44 28.53
CA ALA A 114 3.28 30.85 29.44
C ALA A 114 3.64 32.34 29.28
N LYS A 115 3.73 32.84 28.04
CA LYS A 115 3.97 34.27 27.76
C LYS A 115 2.83 35.17 28.27
N VAL A 116 1.58 34.78 28.05
CA VAL A 116 0.40 35.55 28.50
C VAL A 116 0.32 35.58 30.02
N LYS A 117 0.62 34.45 30.70
CA LYS A 117 0.65 34.38 32.16
C LYS A 117 1.73 35.27 32.77
N ASN A 118 2.93 35.28 32.18
CA ASN A 118 4.09 36.06 32.64
C ASN A 118 3.98 37.58 32.38
N ASN A 119 2.97 38.03 31.63
CA ASN A 119 2.80 39.46 31.37
C ASN A 119 2.13 40.17 32.56
N GLU A 120 2.85 41.07 33.23
CA GLU A 120 2.37 41.82 34.40
C GLU A 120 1.37 42.94 34.03
N SER A 121 1.32 43.35 32.76
CA SER A 121 0.50 44.49 32.29
C SER A 121 -0.96 44.14 31.95
N LEU A 122 -1.35 42.86 32.00
CA LEU A 122 -2.69 42.39 31.66
C LEU A 122 -3.50 42.01 32.91
N SER A 123 -4.77 42.40 32.94
CA SER A 123 -5.72 41.94 33.97
C SER A 123 -5.97 40.42 33.86
N THR A 124 -6.43 39.78 34.94
CA THR A 124 -6.76 38.35 34.94
C THR A 124 -7.84 38.01 33.91
N GLU A 125 -8.81 38.90 33.71
CA GLU A 125 -9.90 38.72 32.76
C GLU A 125 -9.43 38.86 31.30
N ASP A 126 -8.50 39.79 31.03
CA ASP A 126 -7.89 39.95 29.71
C ASP A 126 -6.96 38.79 29.36
N LYS A 127 -6.25 38.23 30.36
CA LYS A 127 -5.44 37.02 30.19
C LYS A 127 -6.30 35.83 29.77
N GLU A 128 -7.44 35.60 30.43
CA GLU A 128 -8.36 34.51 30.06
C GLU A 128 -8.92 34.68 28.64
N LYS A 129 -9.37 35.88 28.28
CA LYS A 129 -9.88 36.18 26.93
C LYS A 129 -8.80 35.95 25.87
N LEU A 130 -7.57 36.42 26.12
CA LEU A 130 -6.45 36.26 25.20
C LEU A 130 -6.03 34.79 25.05
N ILE A 131 -6.01 34.02 26.14
CA ILE A 131 -5.71 32.58 26.09
C ILE A 131 -6.79 31.84 25.28
N LYS A 132 -8.08 32.16 25.49
CA LYS A 132 -9.17 31.54 24.74
C LYS A 132 -9.10 31.84 23.25
N GLU A 133 -8.77 33.09 22.89
CA GLU A 133 -8.62 33.50 21.49
C GLU A 133 -7.40 32.83 20.84
N LYS A 134 -6.27 32.75 21.55
CA LYS A 134 -5.06 32.04 21.10
C LYS A 134 -5.31 30.54 20.92
N HIS A 135 -6.06 29.91 21.83
CA HIS A 135 -6.48 28.52 21.69
C HIS A 135 -7.29 28.32 20.42
N ARG A 136 -8.29 29.19 20.17
CA ARG A 136 -9.14 29.13 18.97
C ARG A 136 -8.30 29.21 17.69
N ILE A 137 -7.44 30.22 17.56
CA ILE A 137 -6.62 30.44 16.35
C ILE A 137 -5.65 29.27 16.10
N ILE A 138 -5.00 28.76 17.15
CA ILE A 138 -4.01 27.68 16.99
C ILE A 138 -4.68 26.35 16.62
N PHE A 139 -5.85 26.05 17.19
CA PHE A 139 -6.58 24.80 16.95
C PHE A 139 -7.59 24.84 15.80
N GLU A 140 -7.93 26.01 15.26
CA GLU A 140 -8.87 26.14 14.14
C GLU A 140 -8.55 25.20 12.95
N PRO A 141 -7.30 25.04 12.50
CA PRO A 141 -6.98 24.06 11.45
C PRO A 141 -7.22 22.60 11.86
N VAL A 142 -7.05 22.28 13.15
CA VAL A 142 -7.31 20.93 13.69
C VAL A 142 -8.81 20.65 13.71
N VAL A 143 -9.59 21.64 14.17
CA VAL A 143 -11.06 21.58 14.17
C VAL A 143 -11.56 21.42 12.75
N TYR A 144 -11.05 22.20 11.79
CA TYR A 144 -11.44 22.10 10.39
C TYR A 144 -11.25 20.68 9.85
N VAL A 145 -10.09 20.05 10.08
CA VAL A 145 -9.84 18.65 9.66
C VAL A 145 -10.84 17.68 10.28
N LEU A 146 -11.13 17.81 11.58
CA LEU A 146 -12.08 16.95 12.28
C LEU A 146 -13.53 17.18 11.81
N GLU A 147 -13.89 18.41 11.46
CA GLU A 147 -15.20 18.74 10.89
C GLU A 147 -15.39 18.14 9.50
N GLN A 148 -14.34 18.15 8.66
CA GLN A 148 -14.39 17.47 7.37
C GLN A 148 -14.52 15.95 7.55
N LEU A 149 -13.76 15.35 8.48
CA LEU A 149 -13.92 13.93 8.82
C LEU A 149 -15.33 13.61 9.32
N SER A 150 -15.86 14.46 10.20
CA SER A 150 -17.23 14.33 10.70
C SER A 150 -18.23 14.40 9.55
N ARG A 151 -18.10 15.38 8.65
CA ARG A 151 -18.99 15.53 7.48
C ARG A 151 -19.04 14.27 6.63
N VAL A 152 -17.89 13.70 6.29
CA VAL A 152 -17.81 12.48 5.47
C VAL A 152 -18.38 11.26 6.20
N THR A 153 -18.10 11.12 7.50
CA THR A 153 -18.55 9.96 8.29
C THR A 153 -19.97 10.09 8.84
N SER A 154 -20.61 11.26 8.71
CA SER A 154 -22.00 11.51 9.12
C SER A 154 -23.03 11.24 8.02
N VAL A 155 -22.58 10.97 6.79
CA VAL A 155 -23.46 10.62 5.67
C VAL A 155 -24.28 9.38 6.02
N LYS A 156 -25.48 9.23 5.43
CA LYS A 156 -26.35 8.08 5.66
C LYS A 156 -25.55 6.77 5.42
N PRO A 157 -25.44 5.88 6.42
CA PRO A 157 -24.69 4.65 6.27
C PRO A 157 -25.44 3.69 5.33
N GLU A 158 -24.69 3.03 4.45
CA GLU A 158 -25.15 2.04 3.48
C GLU A 158 -24.73 0.60 3.88
N THR A 159 -23.70 0.45 4.72
CA THR A 159 -23.17 -0.86 5.11
C THR A 159 -23.28 -1.13 6.62
N PRO A 160 -23.37 -2.40 7.07
CA PRO A 160 -23.33 -2.74 8.49
C PRO A 160 -22.10 -2.19 9.21
N HIS A 161 -20.95 -2.15 8.54
CA HIS A 161 -19.72 -1.59 9.08
C HIS A 161 -19.82 -0.07 9.32
N GLU A 162 -20.40 0.67 8.38
CA GLU A 162 -20.67 2.11 8.50
C GLU A 162 -21.65 2.42 9.65
N ILE A 163 -22.73 1.63 9.78
CA ILE A 163 -23.68 1.75 10.91
C ILE A 163 -22.97 1.54 12.24
N ALA A 164 -22.16 0.47 12.35
CA ALA A 164 -21.42 0.16 13.56
C ALA A 164 -20.38 1.22 13.90
N PHE A 165 -19.76 1.85 12.88
CA PHE A 165 -18.83 2.95 13.06
C PHE A 165 -19.53 4.17 13.65
N GLN A 166 -20.63 4.63 13.04
CA GLN A 166 -21.39 5.78 13.53
C GLN A 166 -21.89 5.57 14.96
N ALA A 167 -22.48 4.41 15.23
CA ALA A 167 -22.99 4.08 16.56
C ALA A 167 -21.91 4.16 17.66
N LYS A 168 -20.64 3.88 17.31
CA LYS A 168 -19.53 3.82 18.26
C LYS A 168 -18.72 5.12 18.36
N PHE A 169 -18.49 5.80 17.25
CA PHE A 169 -17.50 6.88 17.15
C PHE A 169 -18.09 8.26 16.84
N GLN A 170 -19.31 8.34 16.30
CA GLN A 170 -19.89 9.62 15.87
C GLN A 170 -20.02 10.62 17.02
N SER A 171 -20.62 10.18 18.14
CA SER A 171 -20.76 11.01 19.34
C SER A 171 -19.42 11.44 19.91
N LEU A 172 -18.40 10.56 19.87
CA LEU A 172 -17.06 10.86 20.33
C LEU A 172 -16.36 11.90 19.44
N ILE A 173 -16.52 11.82 18.11
CA ILE A 173 -15.95 12.80 17.18
C ILE A 173 -16.55 14.18 17.43
N ILE A 174 -17.88 14.26 17.56
CA ILE A 174 -18.58 15.52 17.86
C ILE A 174 -18.12 16.08 19.21
N GLU A 175 -18.03 15.25 20.24
CA GLU A 175 -17.55 15.67 21.57
C GLU A 175 -16.11 16.21 21.52
N VAL A 176 -15.23 15.61 20.71
CA VAL A 176 -13.85 16.09 20.51
C VAL A 176 -13.85 17.44 19.81
N ILE A 177 -14.65 17.62 18.75
CA ILE A 177 -14.77 18.89 18.04
C ILE A 177 -15.28 19.99 18.98
N ASP A 178 -16.32 19.71 19.76
CA ASP A 178 -16.90 20.67 20.69
C ASP A 178 -15.92 21.08 21.79
N LYS A 179 -15.16 20.13 22.35
CA LYS A 179 -14.13 20.40 23.36
C LYS A 179 -12.95 21.20 22.81
N LEU A 180 -12.61 21.02 21.52
CA LEU A 180 -11.55 21.80 20.87
C LEU A 180 -12.02 23.22 20.50
N LYS A 181 -13.30 23.41 20.16
CA LYS A 181 -13.88 24.74 19.91
C LYS A 181 -14.09 25.52 21.21
N SER A 182 -14.59 24.86 22.24
CA SER A 182 -14.99 25.45 23.51
C SER A 182 -14.32 24.73 24.69
N PRO A 183 -13.03 25.01 24.96
CA PRO A 183 -12.33 24.37 26.06
C PRO A 183 -12.88 24.84 27.42
N ALA A 184 -13.16 23.89 28.32
CA ALA A 184 -13.60 24.18 29.68
C ALA A 184 -12.51 24.88 30.52
N ASN A 185 -11.24 24.51 30.29
CA ASN A 185 -10.06 25.13 30.92
C ASN A 185 -9.06 25.57 29.84
N PRO A 186 -9.18 26.79 29.29
CA PRO A 186 -8.28 27.30 28.26
C PRO A 186 -6.81 27.33 28.71
N GLU A 187 -6.56 27.41 30.01
CA GLU A 187 -5.23 27.44 30.61
C GLU A 187 -4.47 26.10 30.58
N LYS A 188 -5.16 24.99 30.31
CA LYS A 188 -4.58 23.64 30.27
C LYS A 188 -4.80 23.01 28.89
N PRO A 189 -3.89 23.24 27.93
CA PRO A 189 -3.97 22.67 26.58
C PRO A 189 -4.10 21.15 26.54
N GLN A 190 -3.52 20.47 27.54
CA GLN A 190 -3.56 19.00 27.66
C GLN A 190 -4.98 18.47 27.88
N ASP A 191 -5.86 19.23 28.54
CA ASP A 191 -7.25 18.81 28.81
C ASP A 191 -8.09 18.85 27.53
N SER A 192 -7.84 19.83 26.64
CA SER A 192 -8.44 19.91 25.31
C SER A 192 -7.91 18.83 24.36
N TRP A 193 -6.65 18.41 24.55
CA TRP A 193 -5.97 17.42 23.72
C TRP A 193 -6.29 15.96 24.09
N ALA A 194 -6.51 15.68 25.38
CA ALA A 194 -6.77 14.33 25.88
C ALA A 194 -7.92 13.59 25.15
N PRO A 195 -9.07 14.22 24.84
CA PRO A 195 -10.15 13.60 24.08
C PRO A 195 -9.71 13.12 22.69
N LEU A 196 -8.94 13.94 21.96
CA LEU A 196 -8.44 13.58 20.63
C LEU A 196 -7.46 12.40 20.71
N LYS A 197 -6.58 12.39 21.71
CA LYS A 197 -5.67 11.26 21.97
C LYS A 197 -6.44 9.98 22.31
N GLN A 198 -7.51 10.08 23.11
CA GLN A 198 -8.36 8.93 23.44
C GLN A 198 -9.10 8.39 22.22
N LEU A 199 -9.61 9.26 21.35
CA LEU A 199 -10.21 8.87 20.07
C LEU A 199 -9.21 8.11 19.21
N GLN A 200 -7.99 8.65 19.05
CA GLN A 200 -6.92 8.01 18.30
C GLN A 200 -6.59 6.61 18.86
N ILE A 201 -6.43 6.48 20.18
CA ILE A 201 -6.16 5.19 20.83
C ILE A 201 -7.29 4.19 20.55
N LYS A 202 -8.56 4.60 20.69
CA LYS A 202 -9.73 3.72 20.43
C LYS A 202 -9.81 3.27 18.98
N LEU A 203 -9.47 4.13 18.02
CA LEU A 203 -9.39 3.77 16.59
C LEU A 203 -8.22 2.82 16.33
N GLN A 204 -7.08 3.04 17.00
CA GLN A 204 -5.86 2.26 16.80
C GLN A 204 -5.89 0.87 17.46
N GLN A 205 -6.77 0.64 18.46
CA GLN A 205 -6.91 -0.64 19.17
C GLN A 205 -7.20 -1.83 18.24
N LYS A 206 -8.04 -1.64 17.21
CA LYS A 206 -8.34 -2.70 16.22
C LYS A 206 -7.17 -2.94 15.27
N VAL A 207 -6.44 -1.87 14.97
CA VAL A 207 -5.42 -1.79 13.93
C VAL A 207 -4.06 -2.31 14.39
N ASN A 208 -3.71 -2.15 15.67
CA ASN A 208 -2.39 -2.56 16.20
C ASN A 208 -2.23 -4.07 16.41
N LYS A 209 -3.21 -4.89 16.00
CA LYS A 209 -3.05 -6.34 15.99
C LYS A 209 -2.03 -6.69 14.89
N ARG A 210 -0.86 -7.21 15.30
CA ARG A 210 0.27 -7.56 14.41
C ARG A 210 0.00 -8.71 13.42
N THR A 211 -1.20 -9.28 13.43
CA THR A 211 -1.64 -10.34 12.53
C THR A 211 -2.60 -9.78 11.50
N SER A 212 -2.62 -10.36 10.29
CA SER A 212 -3.68 -10.07 9.32
C SER A 212 -5.03 -10.20 10.01
N TYR A 213 -5.83 -9.14 10.00
CA TYR A 213 -7.20 -9.22 10.49
C TYR A 213 -8.14 -9.46 9.32
N ILE A 214 -9.15 -10.28 9.58
CA ILE A 214 -10.14 -10.70 8.59
C ILE A 214 -11.37 -9.84 8.79
N LEU A 215 -11.82 -9.22 7.71
CA LEU A 215 -13.13 -8.57 7.62
C LEU A 215 -14.10 -9.49 6.87
N LYS A 216 -15.38 -9.36 7.16
CA LYS A 216 -16.42 -10.03 6.38
C LYS A 216 -16.89 -9.09 5.27
N MET A 217 -16.94 -9.59 4.04
CA MET A 217 -17.49 -8.87 2.90
C MET A 217 -18.93 -8.45 3.19
N SER A 218 -19.73 -9.30 3.81
CA SER A 218 -21.10 -8.98 4.23
C SER A 218 -21.22 -7.74 5.13
N ASP A 219 -20.18 -7.42 5.88
CA ASP A 219 -20.18 -6.26 6.79
C ASP A 219 -19.77 -4.98 6.06
N ILE A 220 -18.84 -5.07 5.10
CA ILE A 220 -18.25 -3.91 4.40
C ILE A 220 -18.88 -3.63 3.02
N SER A 221 -19.48 -4.62 2.38
CA SER A 221 -20.27 -4.51 1.15
C SER A 221 -21.18 -5.74 1.02
N PRO A 222 -22.43 -5.66 1.52
CA PRO A 222 -23.43 -6.70 1.31
C PRO A 222 -23.67 -7.00 -0.17
N VAL A 223 -23.59 -5.96 -1.01
CA VAL A 223 -23.75 -6.08 -2.46
C VAL A 223 -22.71 -7.03 -3.06
N LEU A 224 -21.42 -6.87 -2.73
CA LEU A 224 -20.37 -7.77 -3.20
C LEU A 224 -20.49 -9.18 -2.62
N ALA A 225 -20.91 -9.29 -1.35
CA ALA A 225 -21.12 -10.59 -0.70
C ALA A 225 -22.25 -11.40 -1.37
N ASP A 226 -23.31 -10.72 -1.81
CA ASP A 226 -24.48 -11.35 -2.44
C ASP A 226 -24.34 -11.49 -3.97
N LEU A 227 -23.22 -11.04 -4.57
CA LEU A 227 -22.96 -11.23 -6.00
C LEU A 227 -22.94 -12.73 -6.33
N ASN A 228 -23.81 -13.14 -7.24
CA ASN A 228 -23.92 -14.51 -7.68
C ASN A 228 -24.16 -14.60 -9.20
N ASN A 229 -23.43 -15.48 -9.88
CA ASN A 229 -23.53 -15.78 -11.31
C ASN A 229 -23.64 -14.51 -12.19
N THR A 230 -22.64 -13.65 -12.12
CA THR A 230 -22.61 -12.40 -12.88
C THR A 230 -22.23 -12.62 -14.35
N VAL A 231 -22.49 -11.61 -15.19
CA VAL A 231 -22.02 -11.56 -16.58
C VAL A 231 -20.69 -10.81 -16.74
N ILE A 232 -20.09 -10.38 -15.62
CA ILE A 232 -18.83 -9.63 -15.59
C ILE A 232 -17.69 -10.58 -15.91
N THR A 233 -16.88 -10.27 -16.91
CA THR A 233 -15.67 -11.04 -17.23
C THR A 233 -14.61 -10.85 -16.13
N MET A 234 -13.91 -11.93 -15.78
CA MET A 234 -12.89 -11.91 -14.73
C MET A 234 -11.78 -10.88 -15.04
N PRO A 235 -11.48 -9.92 -14.13
CA PRO A 235 -10.51 -8.86 -14.38
C PRO A 235 -9.11 -9.40 -14.67
N GLY A 236 -8.47 -8.92 -15.74
CA GLY A 236 -7.08 -9.27 -16.06
C GLY A 236 -6.84 -10.71 -16.54
N VAL A 237 -7.89 -11.52 -16.72
CA VAL A 237 -7.78 -12.87 -17.28
C VAL A 237 -7.93 -12.79 -18.80
N GLN A 238 -6.83 -12.96 -19.53
CA GLN A 238 -6.87 -13.03 -20.99
C GLN A 238 -7.44 -14.38 -21.43
N THR A 239 -8.63 -14.38 -22.01
CA THR A 239 -9.14 -15.55 -22.73
C THR A 239 -8.62 -15.52 -24.16
N ASN A 240 -7.82 -16.51 -24.55
CA ASN A 240 -7.52 -16.76 -25.96
C ASN A 240 -8.84 -16.93 -26.72
N GLN A 241 -8.88 -16.53 -28.00
CA GLN A 241 -10.11 -16.53 -28.82
C GLN A 241 -10.85 -17.88 -28.90
N ARG A 242 -10.21 -18.98 -28.48
CA ARG A 242 -10.76 -20.35 -28.44
C ARG A 242 -11.35 -20.77 -27.08
N THR A 243 -11.17 -20.00 -26.02
CA THR A 243 -11.62 -20.35 -24.66
C THR A 243 -12.87 -19.58 -24.25
N VAL A 244 -13.80 -20.26 -23.58
CA VAL A 244 -15.01 -19.68 -22.98
C VAL A 244 -14.61 -18.55 -22.02
N ARG A 245 -15.31 -17.40 -22.11
CA ARG A 245 -15.11 -16.26 -21.21
C ARG A 245 -15.41 -16.66 -19.77
N VAL A 246 -14.43 -16.52 -18.88
CA VAL A 246 -14.62 -16.74 -17.44
C VAL A 246 -15.29 -15.50 -16.85
N THR A 247 -16.43 -15.70 -16.18
CA THR A 247 -17.16 -14.62 -15.50
C THR A 247 -17.07 -14.76 -13.98
N ILE A 248 -17.31 -13.68 -13.26
CA ILE A 248 -17.37 -13.70 -11.79
C ILE A 248 -18.63 -14.46 -11.36
N LYS A 249 -18.45 -15.61 -10.72
CA LYS A 249 -19.51 -16.40 -10.10
C LYS A 249 -19.88 -15.86 -8.73
N SER A 250 -18.90 -15.59 -7.86
CA SER A 250 -19.14 -15.02 -6.53
C SER A 250 -17.86 -14.41 -5.95
N VAL A 251 -17.98 -13.70 -4.83
CA VAL A 251 -16.86 -13.11 -4.09
C VAL A 251 -16.72 -13.82 -2.74
N GLU A 252 -15.49 -14.09 -2.31
CA GLU A 252 -15.19 -14.68 -1.01
C GLU A 252 -15.61 -13.73 0.12
N ASN A 253 -16.29 -14.26 1.14
CA ASN A 253 -16.75 -13.44 2.25
C ASN A 253 -15.61 -13.02 3.19
N ASN A 254 -14.49 -13.74 3.23
CA ASN A 254 -13.36 -13.39 4.07
C ASN A 254 -12.37 -12.48 3.31
N VAL A 255 -12.22 -11.24 3.77
CA VAL A 255 -11.27 -10.27 3.24
C VAL A 255 -10.10 -10.12 4.21
N ALA A 256 -8.91 -10.52 3.80
CA ALA A 256 -7.71 -10.40 4.62
C ALA A 256 -7.01 -9.07 4.37
N ILE A 257 -6.73 -8.32 5.43
CA ILE A 257 -5.93 -7.08 5.34
C ILE A 257 -4.48 -7.41 5.66
N LEU A 258 -3.58 -7.07 4.72
CA LEU A 258 -2.15 -7.36 4.88
C LEU A 258 -1.49 -6.35 5.83
N PRO A 259 -0.57 -6.79 6.72
CA PRO A 259 0.04 -5.95 7.74
C PRO A 259 1.20 -5.10 7.17
N THR A 260 0.92 -4.30 6.13
CA THR A 260 1.86 -3.34 5.53
C THR A 260 1.43 -1.90 5.85
N LYS A 261 2.27 -0.92 5.49
CA LYS A 261 1.95 0.52 5.64
C LYS A 261 0.65 0.88 4.91
N THR A 262 0.46 0.32 3.71
CA THR A 262 -0.66 0.58 2.79
C THR A 262 -1.92 -0.24 3.07
N ARG A 263 -1.82 -1.26 3.93
CA ARG A 263 -2.93 -2.15 4.34
C ARG A 263 -3.84 -2.60 3.18
N PRO A 264 -3.26 -3.17 2.12
CA PRO A 264 -4.02 -3.60 0.97
C PRO A 264 -4.92 -4.78 1.35
N LYS A 265 -6.07 -4.86 0.68
CA LYS A 265 -7.10 -5.87 0.93
C LYS A 265 -6.90 -7.03 -0.04
N LYS A 266 -6.70 -8.24 0.47
CA LYS A 266 -6.65 -9.46 -0.35
C LYS A 266 -8.07 -9.92 -0.64
N LEU A 267 -8.48 -9.83 -1.89
CA LEU A 267 -9.79 -10.23 -2.39
C LEU A 267 -9.68 -11.54 -3.18
N VAL A 268 -10.70 -12.39 -3.08
CA VAL A 268 -10.78 -13.63 -3.85
C VAL A 268 -12.12 -13.68 -4.56
N PHE A 269 -12.08 -13.88 -5.88
CA PHE A 269 -13.25 -14.07 -6.74
C PHE A 269 -13.31 -15.52 -7.20
N TYR A 270 -14.50 -16.09 -7.26
CA TYR A 270 -14.72 -17.41 -7.85
C TYR A 270 -15.19 -17.23 -9.28
N GLY A 271 -14.54 -17.93 -10.22
CA GLY A 271 -14.91 -17.92 -11.63
C GLY A 271 -16.04 -18.89 -11.95
N SER A 272 -16.70 -18.68 -13.09
CA SER A 272 -17.66 -19.62 -13.68
C SER A 272 -17.03 -20.97 -14.04
N ASP A 273 -15.71 -21.03 -14.14
CA ASP A 273 -14.89 -22.24 -14.31
C ASP A 273 -14.62 -23.00 -13.00
N GLY A 274 -15.10 -22.49 -11.86
CA GLY A 274 -14.91 -23.08 -10.54
C GLY A 274 -13.54 -22.79 -9.92
N LYS A 275 -12.68 -21.97 -10.56
CA LYS A 275 -11.38 -21.59 -10.00
C LYS A 275 -11.47 -20.34 -9.14
N SER A 276 -10.56 -20.22 -8.17
CA SER A 276 -10.38 -19.01 -7.38
C SER A 276 -9.35 -18.08 -8.03
N TYR A 277 -9.68 -16.81 -8.14
CA TYR A 277 -8.84 -15.75 -8.67
C TYR A 277 -8.58 -14.73 -7.55
N THR A 278 -7.32 -14.64 -7.14
CA THR A 278 -6.93 -13.78 -6.02
C THR A 278 -6.38 -12.46 -6.53
N TYR A 279 -6.78 -11.36 -5.90
CA TYR A 279 -6.29 -10.02 -6.21
C TYR A 279 -5.86 -9.31 -4.93
N LEU A 280 -4.80 -8.52 -5.06
CA LEU A 280 -4.42 -7.51 -4.09
C LEU A 280 -5.10 -6.20 -4.48
N PHE A 281 -6.03 -5.75 -3.67
CA PHE A 281 -6.67 -4.45 -3.85
C PHE A 281 -5.86 -3.38 -3.12
N LYS A 282 -5.33 -2.44 -3.89
CA LYS A 282 -4.52 -1.34 -3.40
C LYS A 282 -5.29 -0.03 -3.51
N GLY A 283 -5.31 0.69 -2.40
CA GLY A 283 -5.98 1.97 -2.24
C GLY A 283 -5.02 3.10 -1.97
N LEU A 284 -5.37 4.31 -2.44
CA LEU A 284 -4.56 5.52 -2.33
C LEU A 284 -3.20 5.41 -3.04
N GLU A 285 -3.09 4.49 -3.99
CA GLU A 285 -1.92 4.28 -4.84
C GLU A 285 -2.33 4.44 -6.31
N ASP A 286 -1.46 5.07 -7.10
CA ASP A 286 -1.62 5.13 -8.55
C ASP A 286 -0.98 3.87 -9.16
N LEU A 287 -1.79 3.03 -9.79
CA LEU A 287 -1.35 1.77 -10.41
C LEU A 287 -1.15 1.88 -11.92
N HIS A 288 -1.31 3.06 -12.52
CA HIS A 288 -1.16 3.21 -13.97
C HIS A 288 0.27 2.95 -14.41
N LEU A 289 1.28 3.32 -13.60
CA LEU A 289 2.67 2.99 -13.91
C LEU A 289 2.88 1.48 -14.00
N ASP A 290 2.49 0.73 -12.96
CA ASP A 290 2.54 -0.73 -12.96
C ASP A 290 1.78 -1.33 -14.16
N GLU A 291 0.60 -0.80 -14.51
CA GLU A 291 -0.15 -1.23 -15.69
C GLU A 291 0.68 -1.09 -16.98
N ARG A 292 1.34 0.06 -17.18
CA ARG A 292 2.19 0.30 -18.36
C ARG A 292 3.40 -0.62 -18.39
N ILE A 293 4.02 -0.89 -17.25
CA ILE A 293 5.11 -1.86 -17.16
C ILE A 293 4.63 -3.27 -17.55
N MET A 294 3.47 -3.71 -17.04
CA MET A 294 2.92 -5.02 -17.43
C MET A 294 2.60 -5.10 -18.94
N GLN A 295 2.14 -4.01 -19.56
CA GLN A 295 1.95 -3.92 -21.01
C GLN A 295 3.28 -4.04 -21.76
N LEU A 296 4.33 -3.35 -21.32
CA LEU A 296 5.68 -3.45 -21.89
C LEU A 296 6.22 -4.89 -21.81
N LEU A 297 6.06 -5.57 -20.67
CA LEU A 297 6.46 -6.97 -20.50
C LEU A 297 5.68 -7.89 -21.46
N SER A 298 4.38 -7.65 -21.65
CA SER A 298 3.56 -8.39 -22.60
C SER A 298 4.03 -8.21 -24.05
N ILE A 299 4.39 -6.98 -24.45
CA ILE A 299 4.95 -6.69 -25.78
C ILE A 299 6.30 -7.39 -25.95
N THR A 300 7.16 -7.31 -24.93
CA THR A 300 8.48 -7.97 -24.94
C THR A 300 8.34 -9.48 -25.11
N ASN A 301 7.40 -10.10 -24.40
CA ASN A 301 7.10 -11.52 -24.58
C ASN A 301 6.62 -11.87 -25.98
N THR A 302 5.85 -10.98 -26.62
CA THR A 302 5.39 -11.17 -28.00
C THR A 302 6.56 -11.12 -28.98
N MET A 303 7.55 -10.25 -28.73
CA MET A 303 8.78 -10.18 -29.53
C MET A 303 9.65 -11.43 -29.33
N LEU A 304 9.88 -11.83 -28.08
CA LEU A 304 10.65 -13.03 -27.73
C LEU A 304 10.00 -14.32 -28.24
N ALA A 305 8.66 -14.36 -28.37
CA ALA A 305 7.95 -15.51 -28.91
C ALA A 305 8.24 -15.74 -30.40
N ARG A 306 8.37 -14.68 -31.21
CA ARG A 306 8.66 -14.79 -32.65
C ARG A 306 10.01 -15.45 -32.92
N ASP A 307 11.01 -15.13 -32.11
CA ASP A 307 12.34 -15.73 -32.20
C ASP A 307 12.35 -17.21 -31.78
N SER A 308 11.33 -17.64 -31.01
CA SER A 308 11.19 -19.01 -30.53
C SER A 308 10.41 -19.94 -31.46
N GLU A 309 9.86 -19.48 -32.59
CA GLU A 309 9.11 -20.34 -33.53
C GLU A 309 9.93 -21.52 -34.10
N ASN A 310 11.26 -21.45 -34.01
CA ASN A 310 12.18 -22.54 -34.41
C ASN A 310 12.52 -23.54 -33.27
N ASN A 311 12.09 -23.29 -32.04
CA ASN A 311 12.36 -24.15 -30.88
C ASN A 311 11.04 -24.41 -30.12
N ASP A 312 10.60 -25.67 -30.04
CA ASP A 312 9.33 -26.12 -29.41
C ASP A 312 9.10 -25.70 -27.94
N ASN A 313 10.04 -25.00 -27.31
CA ASN A 313 9.90 -24.45 -25.96
C ASN A 313 10.15 -22.95 -26.00
N GLN A 314 9.12 -22.17 -25.62
CA GLN A 314 9.24 -20.73 -25.38
C GLN A 314 10.26 -20.46 -24.26
N THR A 315 11.53 -20.33 -24.67
CA THR A 315 12.70 -20.39 -23.79
C THR A 315 12.89 -19.06 -23.05
N TYR A 316 12.47 -17.96 -23.67
CA TYR A 316 12.59 -16.60 -23.14
C TYR A 316 11.22 -16.02 -22.85
N ARG A 317 10.97 -15.68 -21.59
CA ARG A 317 9.73 -15.06 -21.14
C ARG A 317 9.96 -14.23 -19.89
N ALA A 318 9.45 -13.00 -19.90
CA ALA A 318 9.28 -12.16 -18.72
C ALA A 318 7.93 -12.50 -18.07
N ARG A 319 7.94 -13.08 -16.87
CA ARG A 319 6.70 -13.35 -16.15
C ARG A 319 6.10 -12.03 -15.67
N HIS A 320 4.85 -11.78 -16.05
CA HIS A 320 4.09 -10.59 -15.68
C HIS A 320 2.72 -10.98 -15.12
N TYR A 321 2.10 -10.06 -14.41
CA TYR A 321 0.77 -10.21 -13.82
C TYR A 321 -0.16 -9.10 -14.34
N SER A 322 -1.46 -9.24 -14.11
CA SER A 322 -2.43 -8.23 -14.57
C SER A 322 -2.67 -7.18 -13.51
N VAL A 323 -2.61 -5.92 -13.91
CA VAL A 323 -2.92 -4.74 -13.10
C VAL A 323 -4.15 -4.07 -13.71
N ILE A 324 -5.14 -3.76 -12.89
CA ILE A 324 -6.42 -3.19 -13.31
C ILE A 324 -6.68 -1.93 -12.49
N PRO A 325 -6.29 -0.74 -13.00
CA PRO A 325 -6.68 0.53 -12.41
C PRO A 325 -8.20 0.66 -12.36
N LEU A 326 -8.73 1.13 -11.23
CA LEU A 326 -10.17 1.39 -11.01
C LEU A 326 -10.46 2.89 -10.83
N GLY A 327 -9.44 3.72 -11.00
CA GLY A 327 -9.45 5.17 -10.85
C GLY A 327 -8.02 5.70 -10.70
N PRO A 328 -7.84 7.00 -10.43
CA PRO A 328 -6.51 7.61 -10.31
C PRO A 328 -5.75 7.16 -9.05
N ARG A 329 -6.45 6.60 -8.05
CA ARG A 329 -5.87 6.27 -6.74
C ARG A 329 -6.30 4.90 -6.21
N SER A 330 -6.72 3.98 -7.08
CA SER A 330 -7.04 2.62 -6.66
C SER A 330 -6.97 1.63 -7.81
N GLY A 331 -6.72 0.37 -7.49
CA GLY A 331 -6.87 -0.71 -8.45
C GLY A 331 -6.54 -2.09 -7.91
N LEU A 332 -6.70 -3.08 -8.77
CA LEU A 332 -6.47 -4.49 -8.48
C LEU A 332 -5.17 -4.96 -9.11
N ILE A 333 -4.36 -5.66 -8.34
CA ILE A 333 -3.18 -6.37 -8.82
C ILE A 333 -3.45 -7.87 -8.69
N SER A 334 -3.25 -8.62 -9.76
CA SER A 334 -3.45 -10.08 -9.71
C SER A 334 -2.41 -10.71 -8.80
N TRP A 335 -2.86 -11.60 -7.92
CA TRP A 335 -1.96 -12.34 -7.05
C TRP A 335 -1.21 -13.39 -7.84
N VAL A 336 0.11 -13.46 -7.63
CA VAL A 336 0.94 -14.49 -8.23
C VAL A 336 1.05 -15.64 -7.24
N ASP A 337 0.50 -16.80 -7.59
CA ASP A 337 0.59 -18.00 -6.77
C ASP A 337 1.92 -18.74 -6.96
N ASN A 338 2.26 -19.59 -5.99
CA ASN A 338 3.40 -20.50 -6.00
C ASN A 338 4.79 -19.84 -6.13
N VAL A 339 4.89 -18.57 -5.73
CA VAL A 339 6.17 -17.84 -5.67
C VAL A 339 6.63 -17.65 -4.24
N THR A 340 7.94 -17.71 -4.03
CA THR A 340 8.60 -17.52 -2.74
C THR A 340 9.57 -16.35 -2.84
N PRO A 341 9.47 -15.32 -1.97
CA PRO A 341 10.48 -14.26 -1.92
C PRO A 341 11.86 -14.84 -1.56
N LEU A 342 12.92 -14.38 -2.22
CA LEU A 342 14.28 -14.85 -1.92
C LEU A 342 14.67 -14.59 -0.46
N PHE A 343 14.15 -13.51 0.15
CA PHE A 343 14.39 -13.22 1.56
C PHE A 343 13.85 -14.31 2.49
N ALA A 344 12.74 -14.95 2.11
CA ALA A 344 12.17 -16.04 2.89
C ALA A 344 13.11 -17.25 2.96
N LEU A 345 13.88 -17.53 1.89
CA LEU A 345 14.88 -18.60 1.87
C LEU A 345 16.02 -18.29 2.85
N TYR A 346 16.56 -17.08 2.78
CA TYR A 346 17.60 -16.61 3.71
C TYR A 346 17.14 -16.67 5.17
N LYS A 347 15.93 -16.17 5.46
CA LYS A 347 15.33 -16.20 6.81
C LYS A 347 15.11 -17.62 7.33
N ARG A 348 14.66 -18.55 6.47
CA ARG A 348 14.53 -19.98 6.84
C ARG A 348 15.88 -20.58 7.21
N TRP A 349 16.94 -20.28 6.46
CA TRP A 349 18.30 -20.71 6.81
C TRP A 349 18.76 -20.14 8.15
N GLN A 350 18.62 -18.83 8.38
CA GLN A 350 19.01 -18.21 9.67
C GLN A 350 18.28 -18.83 10.86
N ASN A 351 16.98 -19.10 10.72
CA ASN A 351 16.20 -19.75 11.78
C ASN A 351 16.70 -21.18 12.08
N ARG A 352 17.13 -21.93 11.05
CA ARG A 352 17.69 -23.28 11.22
C ARG A 352 19.03 -23.22 11.95
N GLU A 353 19.93 -22.33 11.56
CA GLU A 353 21.22 -22.14 12.24
C GLU A 353 21.02 -21.71 13.70
N ALA A 354 20.12 -20.76 13.96
CA ALA A 354 19.78 -20.32 15.30
C ALA A 354 19.21 -21.47 16.16
N ALA A 355 18.38 -22.35 15.59
CA ALA A 355 17.86 -23.52 16.29
C ALA A 355 18.96 -24.54 16.64
N ILE A 356 19.89 -24.80 15.71
CA ILE A 356 21.05 -25.68 15.93
C ILE A 356 21.94 -25.13 17.05
N LEU A 357 22.26 -23.83 17.01
CA LEU A 357 23.04 -23.16 18.04
C LEU A 357 22.32 -23.17 19.39
N SER A 358 21.00 -22.95 19.38
CA SER A 358 20.19 -22.96 20.60
C SER A 358 20.23 -24.32 21.30
N SER A 359 20.18 -25.40 20.51
CA SER A 359 20.32 -26.77 21.00
C SER A 359 21.72 -27.06 21.54
N LYS A 360 22.78 -26.59 20.89
CA LYS A 360 24.17 -26.81 21.35
C LYS A 360 24.50 -26.03 22.63
N LEU A 361 23.97 -24.82 22.77
CA LEU A 361 24.29 -23.89 23.87
C LEU A 361 23.29 -23.96 25.05
N ASN A 362 22.21 -24.74 24.94
CA ASN A 362 21.09 -24.75 25.88
C ASN A 362 20.55 -23.34 26.20
N LYS A 363 20.59 -22.43 25.22
CA LYS A 363 20.11 -21.04 25.34
C LYS A 363 19.40 -20.63 24.06
N THR A 364 18.31 -19.87 24.18
CA THR A 364 17.58 -19.36 23.03
C THR A 364 18.42 -18.33 22.27
N VAL A 365 18.79 -18.65 21.03
CA VAL A 365 19.46 -17.74 20.10
C VAL A 365 18.40 -17.13 19.18
N ASN A 366 18.25 -15.81 19.25
CA ASN A 366 17.31 -15.09 18.39
C ASN A 366 17.99 -14.69 17.07
N VAL A 367 17.24 -14.78 15.98
CA VAL A 367 17.71 -14.29 14.67
C VAL A 367 17.72 -12.76 14.68
N LEU A 368 18.88 -12.20 14.37
CA LEU A 368 19.08 -10.75 14.25
C LEU A 368 18.46 -10.20 12.97
N ARG A 369 18.01 -8.95 13.03
CA ARG A 369 17.54 -8.24 11.82
C ARG A 369 18.73 -7.90 10.90
N PRO A 370 18.51 -7.73 9.59
CA PRO A 370 19.59 -7.37 8.65
C PRO A 370 20.40 -6.15 9.09
N SER A 371 19.73 -5.09 9.58
CA SER A 371 20.40 -3.90 10.09
C SER A 371 21.29 -4.19 11.30
N GLU A 372 20.80 -4.99 12.25
CA GLU A 372 21.56 -5.37 13.45
C GLU A 372 22.79 -6.20 13.09
N LEU A 373 22.63 -7.16 12.17
CA LEU A 373 23.73 -7.99 11.67
C LEU A 373 24.82 -7.12 11.02
N PHE A 374 24.43 -6.19 10.15
CA PHE A 374 25.34 -5.27 9.48
C PHE A 374 26.09 -4.36 10.48
N TYR A 375 25.37 -3.69 11.38
CA TYR A 375 25.99 -2.79 12.36
C TYR A 375 26.86 -3.52 13.39
N SER A 376 26.55 -4.79 13.71
CA SER A 376 27.38 -5.60 14.61
C SER A 376 28.81 -5.82 14.09
N LYS A 377 28.97 -5.90 12.77
CA LYS A 377 30.27 -6.03 12.09
C LYS A 377 30.90 -4.69 11.77
N LEU A 378 30.08 -3.70 11.42
CA LEU A 378 30.55 -2.37 11.03
C LEU A 378 31.12 -1.57 12.21
N ASN A 379 30.44 -1.56 13.36
CA ASN A 379 30.79 -0.68 14.48
C ASN A 379 32.21 -0.92 15.03
N PRO A 380 32.68 -2.18 15.23
CA PRO A 380 34.07 -2.43 15.63
C PRO A 380 35.09 -1.88 14.62
N LEU A 381 34.87 -2.11 13.33
CA LEU A 381 35.80 -1.68 12.27
C LEU A 381 35.84 -0.16 12.09
N LEU A 382 34.69 0.52 12.23
CA LEU A 382 34.66 1.99 12.22
C LEU A 382 35.40 2.59 13.42
N LYS A 383 35.27 1.96 14.60
CA LYS A 383 35.99 2.37 15.81
C LYS A 383 37.51 2.21 15.66
N GLU A 384 37.95 1.11 15.05
CA GLU A 384 39.37 0.89 14.74
C GLU A 384 39.90 1.90 13.70
N ALA A 385 39.08 2.28 12.72
CA ALA A 385 39.42 3.30 11.74
C ALA A 385 39.31 4.75 12.26
N GLY A 386 38.80 4.95 13.49
CA GLY A 386 38.62 6.28 14.10
C GLY A 386 37.52 7.13 13.45
N VAL A 387 36.53 6.51 12.78
CA VAL A 387 35.45 7.20 12.06
C VAL A 387 34.14 7.11 12.84
N SER A 388 33.34 8.19 12.82
CA SER A 388 32.02 8.23 13.47
C SER A 388 30.98 7.34 12.76
N THR A 389 30.07 6.77 13.53
CA THR A 389 28.94 5.97 13.02
C THR A 389 27.78 6.80 12.48
N GLU A 390 27.79 8.12 12.68
CA GLU A 390 26.65 8.99 12.34
C GLU A 390 26.57 9.34 10.86
N ASN A 391 27.71 9.61 10.22
CA ASN A 391 27.74 10.06 8.83
C ASN A 391 28.16 8.95 7.86
N ARG A 392 27.18 8.30 7.23
CA ARG A 392 27.41 7.23 6.25
C ARG A 392 28.31 7.63 5.08
N LYS A 393 28.29 8.90 4.68
CA LYS A 393 29.11 9.39 3.55
C LYS A 393 30.61 9.37 3.85
N GLU A 394 30.98 9.36 5.13
CA GLU A 394 32.38 9.36 5.59
C GLU A 394 32.94 7.94 5.79
N TRP A 395 32.12 6.90 5.61
CA TRP A 395 32.55 5.52 5.88
C TRP A 395 33.58 5.03 4.85
N PRO A 396 34.74 4.49 5.31
CA PRO A 396 35.75 3.98 4.40
C PRO A 396 35.23 2.81 3.55
N VAL A 397 35.46 2.87 2.24
CA VAL A 397 35.08 1.81 1.29
C VAL A 397 35.77 0.48 1.63
N SER A 398 37.00 0.52 2.16
CA SER A 398 37.73 -0.67 2.60
C SER A 398 37.00 -1.41 3.73
N VAL A 399 36.51 -0.67 4.73
CA VAL A 399 35.72 -1.23 5.84
C VAL A 399 34.42 -1.84 5.32
N LEU A 400 33.71 -1.15 4.43
CA LEU A 400 32.47 -1.66 3.84
C LEU A 400 32.69 -2.95 3.04
N LYS A 401 33.79 -3.02 2.27
CA LYS A 401 34.18 -4.24 1.54
C LYS A 401 34.50 -5.39 2.50
N GLN A 402 35.20 -5.11 3.60
CA GLN A 402 35.52 -6.12 4.61
C GLN A 402 34.24 -6.68 5.26
N VAL A 403 33.31 -5.81 5.70
CA VAL A 403 32.02 -6.22 6.26
C VAL A 403 31.26 -7.11 5.28
N LEU A 404 31.21 -6.74 3.99
CA LEU A 404 30.55 -7.54 2.96
C LEU A 404 31.20 -8.92 2.82
N GLN A 405 32.54 -9.00 2.82
CA GLN A 405 33.27 -10.25 2.71
C GLN A 405 33.01 -11.18 3.89
N GLU A 406 33.03 -10.64 5.12
CA GLU A 406 32.74 -11.40 6.34
C GLU A 406 31.32 -11.97 6.32
N LEU A 407 30.31 -11.12 6.04
CA LEU A 407 28.91 -11.55 5.98
C LEU A 407 28.65 -12.56 4.85
N SER A 408 29.33 -12.40 3.72
CA SER A 408 29.24 -13.33 2.58
C SER A 408 29.91 -14.67 2.86
N ALA A 409 30.94 -14.70 3.71
CA ALA A 409 31.61 -15.93 4.10
C ALA A 409 30.78 -16.75 5.12
N GLU A 410 29.98 -16.08 5.95
CA GLU A 410 29.07 -16.72 6.90
C GLU A 410 27.84 -17.36 6.21
N THR A 411 27.45 -16.87 5.04
CA THR A 411 26.25 -17.33 4.34
C THR A 411 26.60 -18.36 3.25
N PRO A 412 25.94 -19.54 3.22
CA PRO A 412 26.13 -20.51 2.15
C PRO A 412 25.75 -19.94 0.78
N LYS A 413 26.57 -20.21 -0.23
CA LYS A 413 26.36 -19.71 -1.62
C LYS A 413 25.34 -20.53 -2.41
N ASP A 414 24.92 -21.67 -1.89
CA ASP A 414 24.11 -22.68 -2.57
C ASP A 414 22.67 -22.77 -2.04
N LEU A 415 22.21 -21.81 -1.24
CA LEU A 415 20.86 -21.82 -0.65
C LEU A 415 19.77 -22.02 -1.71
N LEU A 416 19.74 -21.19 -2.75
CA LEU A 416 18.74 -21.31 -3.82
C LEU A 416 18.92 -22.59 -4.62
N TRP A 417 20.17 -22.97 -4.93
CA TRP A 417 20.48 -24.23 -5.63
C TRP A 417 19.88 -25.42 -4.89
N ARG A 418 20.01 -25.47 -3.56
CA ARG A 418 19.54 -26.59 -2.73
C ARG A 418 18.02 -26.67 -2.73
N GLU A 419 17.35 -25.53 -2.67
CA GLU A 419 15.89 -25.47 -2.71
C GLU A 419 15.35 -25.93 -4.07
N LEU A 420 15.98 -25.51 -5.18
CA LEU A 420 15.61 -26.00 -6.52
C LEU A 420 15.90 -27.50 -6.67
N TRP A 421 17.02 -28.00 -6.16
CA TRP A 421 17.30 -29.44 -6.14
C TRP A 421 16.26 -30.22 -5.36
N CYS A 422 15.97 -29.81 -4.12
CA CYS A 422 15.01 -30.50 -3.26
C CYS A 422 13.56 -30.40 -3.75
N GLY A 423 13.21 -29.37 -4.53
CA GLY A 423 11.91 -29.24 -5.18
C GLY A 423 11.75 -30.10 -6.44
N SER A 424 12.83 -30.70 -6.94
CA SER A 424 12.81 -31.54 -8.15
C SER A 424 12.54 -32.99 -7.83
N VAL A 425 11.69 -33.65 -8.64
CA VAL A 425 11.43 -35.09 -8.51
C VAL A 425 12.48 -35.91 -9.25
N SER A 426 13.08 -35.37 -10.33
CA SER A 426 14.11 -36.04 -11.12
C SER A 426 15.27 -35.10 -11.50
N PRO A 427 16.47 -35.63 -11.80
CA PRO A 427 17.60 -34.83 -12.26
C PRO A 427 17.32 -34.06 -13.55
N GLU A 428 16.48 -34.62 -14.43
CA GLU A 428 16.06 -33.94 -15.67
C GLU A 428 15.18 -32.71 -15.35
N GLN A 429 14.21 -32.86 -14.45
CA GLN A 429 13.38 -31.73 -14.01
C GLN A 429 14.25 -30.65 -13.39
N TRP A 430 15.19 -31.03 -12.53
CA TRP A 430 16.14 -30.10 -11.92
C TRP A 430 16.93 -29.32 -12.97
N TRP A 431 17.49 -30.03 -13.96
CA TRP A 431 18.23 -29.40 -15.05
C TRP A 431 17.38 -28.39 -15.82
N GLN A 432 16.12 -28.73 -16.12
CA GLN A 432 15.21 -27.81 -16.80
C GLN A 432 14.87 -26.58 -15.94
N MET A 433 14.70 -26.73 -14.63
CA MET A 433 14.45 -25.60 -13.74
C MET A 433 15.65 -24.66 -13.64
N VAL A 434 16.87 -25.20 -13.53
CA VAL A 434 18.10 -24.39 -13.51
C VAL A 434 18.28 -23.62 -14.83
N ARG A 435 17.97 -24.25 -15.97
CA ARG A 435 17.95 -23.57 -17.27
C ARG A 435 16.90 -22.47 -17.30
N ARG A 436 15.67 -22.75 -16.89
CA ARG A 436 14.57 -21.77 -16.87
C ARG A 436 14.87 -20.58 -15.95
N TYR A 437 15.46 -20.84 -14.78
CA TYR A 437 15.95 -19.79 -13.89
C TYR A 437 16.98 -18.90 -14.57
N SER A 438 17.99 -19.49 -15.22
CA SER A 438 19.04 -18.75 -15.91
C SER A 438 18.47 -17.83 -17.02
N TYR A 439 17.54 -18.35 -17.83
CA TYR A 439 16.89 -17.54 -18.87
C TYR A 439 15.99 -16.46 -18.29
N SER A 440 15.21 -16.78 -17.27
CA SER A 440 14.29 -15.83 -16.62
C SER A 440 15.05 -14.67 -15.97
N VAL A 441 16.17 -14.95 -15.28
CA VAL A 441 17.06 -13.93 -14.72
C VAL A 441 17.66 -13.07 -15.83
N ALA A 442 18.15 -13.67 -16.92
CA ALA A 442 18.74 -12.91 -18.03
C ALA A 442 17.73 -11.94 -18.68
N VAL A 443 16.51 -12.42 -18.94
CA VAL A 443 15.42 -11.61 -19.50
C VAL A 443 15.07 -10.47 -18.55
N MET A 444 14.79 -10.76 -17.28
CA MET A 444 14.39 -9.73 -16.32
C MET A 444 15.52 -8.75 -15.98
N SER A 445 16.78 -9.17 -16.01
CA SER A 445 17.94 -8.28 -15.81
C SER A 445 18.10 -7.31 -16.98
N THR A 446 17.94 -7.80 -18.22
CA THR A 446 18.04 -6.96 -19.42
C THR A 446 16.91 -5.95 -19.47
N ILE A 447 15.67 -6.40 -19.22
CA ILE A 447 14.51 -5.51 -19.15
C ILE A 447 14.67 -4.51 -18.00
N GLY A 448 15.08 -4.98 -16.82
CA GLY A 448 15.32 -4.14 -15.65
C GLY A 448 16.33 -3.03 -15.93
N TYR A 449 17.42 -3.34 -16.64
CA TYR A 449 18.40 -2.34 -17.07
C TYR A 449 17.79 -1.31 -18.05
N ILE A 450 17.01 -1.75 -19.03
CA ILE A 450 16.38 -0.86 -20.01
C ILE A 450 15.38 0.10 -19.35
N ILE A 451 14.58 -0.39 -18.40
CA ILE A 451 13.55 0.41 -17.75
C ILE A 451 14.04 1.20 -16.55
N GLY A 452 15.30 1.03 -16.11
CA GLY A 452 15.82 1.71 -14.91
C GLY A 452 15.38 1.10 -13.57
N LEU A 453 14.98 -0.17 -13.55
CA LEU A 453 14.36 -0.80 -12.38
C LEU A 453 15.27 -0.82 -11.14
N GLY A 454 14.85 -0.08 -10.11
CA GLY A 454 15.48 0.00 -8.78
C GLY A 454 14.77 -0.86 -7.72
N ASP A 455 15.16 -0.70 -6.46
CA ASP A 455 14.57 -1.37 -5.28
C ASP A 455 14.43 -2.91 -5.37
N ARG A 456 15.46 -3.58 -5.92
CA ARG A 456 15.52 -5.05 -6.07
C ARG A 456 15.96 -5.75 -4.78
N HIS A 457 15.37 -5.38 -3.65
CA HIS A 457 15.59 -6.11 -2.40
C HIS A 457 14.99 -7.52 -2.46
N LEU A 458 15.43 -8.42 -1.58
CA LEU A 458 15.08 -9.85 -1.64
C LEU A 458 13.59 -10.17 -1.39
N ASP A 459 12.79 -9.22 -0.92
CA ASP A 459 11.32 -9.35 -0.86
C ASP A 459 10.62 -9.01 -2.20
N ASN A 460 11.26 -8.24 -3.11
CA ASN A 460 10.70 -7.84 -4.41
C ASN A 460 11.13 -8.76 -5.57
N VAL A 461 12.06 -9.68 -5.29
CA VAL A 461 12.50 -10.71 -6.23
C VAL A 461 12.00 -12.06 -5.73
N LEU A 462 11.03 -12.61 -6.43
CA LEU A 462 10.38 -13.86 -6.10
C LEU A 462 10.85 -14.96 -7.05
N VAL A 463 10.89 -16.19 -6.55
CA VAL A 463 11.18 -17.38 -7.36
C VAL A 463 10.04 -18.38 -7.24
N ASP A 464 9.61 -18.92 -8.37
CA ASP A 464 8.73 -20.09 -8.40
C ASP A 464 9.59 -21.35 -8.26
N LEU A 465 9.55 -21.99 -7.10
CA LEU A 465 10.36 -23.18 -6.82
C LEU A 465 9.91 -24.43 -7.59
N THR A 466 8.75 -24.39 -8.27
CA THR A 466 8.24 -25.50 -9.09
C THR A 466 8.65 -25.40 -10.55
N SER A 467 8.83 -24.17 -11.06
CA SER A 467 9.21 -23.92 -12.45
C SER A 467 10.63 -23.39 -12.62
N GLY A 468 11.19 -22.72 -11.61
CA GLY A 468 12.46 -22.00 -11.67
C GLY A 468 12.34 -20.56 -12.20
N GLU A 469 11.15 -20.09 -12.57
CA GLU A 469 10.97 -18.72 -13.06
C GLU A 469 11.15 -17.67 -11.95
N VAL A 470 11.69 -16.51 -12.34
CA VAL A 470 11.83 -15.35 -11.46
C VAL A 470 10.72 -14.34 -11.78
N VAL A 471 10.14 -13.78 -10.73
CA VAL A 471 9.10 -12.76 -10.82
C VAL A 471 9.56 -11.54 -10.04
N HIS A 472 9.63 -10.40 -10.72
CA HIS A 472 9.85 -9.11 -10.09
C HIS A 472 8.50 -8.50 -9.77
N ILE A 473 8.34 -8.02 -8.53
CA ILE A 473 7.17 -7.24 -8.09
C ILE A 473 7.62 -5.84 -7.68
N ASP A 474 6.64 -4.96 -7.51
CA ASP A 474 6.82 -3.55 -7.10
C ASP A 474 7.67 -2.75 -8.09
N TYR A 475 7.04 -1.98 -8.96
CA TYR A 475 7.71 -1.21 -10.01
C TYR A 475 7.69 0.30 -9.72
N ASN A 476 7.53 0.70 -8.46
CA ASN A 476 7.47 2.11 -8.06
C ASN A 476 8.79 2.88 -8.25
N VAL A 477 9.90 2.17 -8.47
CA VAL A 477 11.23 2.74 -8.70
C VAL A 477 11.75 2.23 -10.04
N CYS A 478 11.40 2.90 -11.14
CA CYS A 478 11.89 2.61 -12.49
C CYS A 478 12.18 3.90 -13.25
#